data_AF-A0AAN7RA04-F1
#
_entry.id   AF-A0AAN7RA04-F1
#
_cell.length_a   1.000
_cell.length_b   1.000
_cell.length_c   1.000
_cell.angle_alpha   90.00
_cell.angle_beta   90.00
_cell.angle_gamma   90.00
#
_symmetry.space_group_name_H-M   'P 1'
#
loop_
_entity.id
_entity.type
_entity.pdbx_description
1 polymer ?
#
loop_
_entity_poly.entity_id
_entity_poly.type
_entity_poly.pdbx_seq_one_letter_code
_entity_poly.pdbx_strand_id
1 'polypeptide(L)'
;MLGAEGASTAIESYQSQAQQLMKDYLLADTFVPYSSILVGIFACKLVYELTQLLSAFYFKSYSSLSIIKRIEWNNRAISTVHAVFITGISLYLVFKSDLYNDNALSGYITYRSSFLSTSALGTSIGYFIADLVMIVWFYPSLGGLEYVIHHLLSASSIAYAMITGEGQLYTFMILISEATTPGVNLRWYLDIAGLKRSRAYLVNGVVIFLAWLVRTF
;
A
#
# COMPACT_ATOMS: atom_id res chain seq x y z
N MET A 1 27.28 55.50 -1.14
CA MET A 1 25.91 55.25 -1.64
C MET A 1 25.69 53.82 -2.15
N LEU A 2 26.65 52.89 -2.05
CA LEU A 2 26.54 51.51 -2.60
C LEU A 2 25.89 50.47 -1.65
N GLY A 3 25.41 50.87 -0.46
CA GLY A 3 24.93 49.93 0.56
C GLY A 3 23.44 49.57 0.48
N ALA A 4 22.61 50.48 -0.05
CA ALA A 4 21.16 50.29 -0.08
C ALA A 4 20.69 49.49 -1.32
N GLU A 5 21.26 49.78 -2.49
CA GLU A 5 20.96 49.01 -3.72
C GLU A 5 21.42 47.55 -3.61
N GLY A 6 22.64 47.30 -3.11
CA GLY A 6 23.15 45.94 -2.93
C GLY A 6 22.33 45.10 -1.94
N ALA A 7 21.76 45.74 -0.90
CA ALA A 7 20.86 45.07 0.05
C ALA A 7 19.49 44.77 -0.59
N SER A 8 18.95 45.68 -1.41
CA SER A 8 17.69 45.47 -2.15
C SER A 8 17.80 44.30 -3.13
N THR A 9 18.89 44.25 -3.91
CA THR A 9 19.11 43.18 -4.90
C THR A 9 19.31 41.81 -4.23
N ALA A 10 19.96 41.76 -3.07
CA ALA A 10 20.09 40.53 -2.30
C ALA A 10 18.72 40.03 -1.78
N ILE A 11 17.88 40.92 -1.23
CA ILE A 11 16.54 40.59 -0.75
C ILE A 11 15.66 40.04 -1.88
N GLU A 12 15.68 40.68 -3.05
CA GLU A 12 14.93 40.21 -4.23
C GLU A 12 15.41 38.84 -4.70
N SER A 13 16.72 38.58 -4.67
CA SER A 13 17.29 37.26 -5.00
C SER A 13 16.82 36.18 -4.03
N TYR A 14 16.83 36.44 -2.72
CA TYR A 14 16.34 35.50 -1.71
C TYR A 14 14.83 35.24 -1.86
N GLN A 15 14.03 36.28 -2.11
CA GLN A 15 12.59 36.13 -2.33
C GLN A 15 12.29 35.30 -3.59
N SER A 16 13.02 35.54 -4.67
CA SER A 16 12.91 34.76 -5.90
C SER A 16 13.26 33.28 -5.67
N GLN A 17 14.35 33.02 -4.96
CA GLN A 17 14.78 31.65 -4.64
C GLN A 17 13.77 30.93 -3.72
N ALA A 18 13.21 31.62 -2.72
CA ALA A 18 12.18 31.08 -1.85
C ALA A 18 10.86 30.80 -2.61
N GLN A 19 10.45 31.69 -3.51
CA GLN A 19 9.28 31.47 -4.38
C GLN A 19 9.48 30.28 -5.33
N GLN A 20 10.68 30.13 -5.88
CA GLN A 20 10.99 28.99 -6.74
C GLN A 20 10.94 27.68 -5.95
N LEU A 21 11.56 27.63 -4.76
CA LEU A 21 11.50 26.48 -3.88
C LEU A 21 10.06 26.12 -3.48
N MET A 22 9.23 27.12 -3.18
CA MET A 22 7.82 26.92 -2.85
C MET A 22 7.03 26.36 -4.04
N LYS A 23 7.27 26.87 -5.26
CA LYS A 23 6.65 26.32 -6.48
C LYS A 23 7.08 24.88 -6.74
N ASP A 24 8.37 24.59 -6.62
CA ASP A 24 8.92 23.25 -6.82
C ASP A 24 8.34 22.28 -5.78
N TYR A 25 8.19 22.72 -4.53
CA TYR A 25 7.56 21.96 -3.46
C TYR A 25 6.08 21.68 -3.74
N LEU A 26 5.29 22.70 -4.12
CA LEU A 26 3.87 22.56 -4.45
C LEU A 26 3.62 21.65 -5.67
N LEU A 27 4.47 21.77 -6.69
CA LEU A 27 4.40 20.92 -7.88
C LEU A 27 4.77 19.48 -7.56
N ALA A 28 5.83 19.28 -6.76
CA ALA A 28 6.21 17.95 -6.30
C ALA A 28 5.05 17.32 -5.49
N ASP A 29 4.50 18.05 -4.53
CA ASP A 29 3.39 17.60 -3.67
C ASP A 29 2.15 17.18 -4.47
N THR A 30 1.85 17.91 -5.55
CA THR A 30 0.75 17.54 -6.47
C THR A 30 1.06 16.29 -7.29
N PHE A 31 2.33 16.03 -7.64
CA PHE A 31 2.72 14.91 -8.53
C PHE A 31 2.94 13.58 -7.79
N VAL A 32 3.31 13.61 -6.51
CA VAL A 32 3.59 12.40 -5.70
C VAL A 32 2.41 11.43 -5.71
N PRO A 33 1.16 11.83 -5.42
CA PRO A 33 0.04 10.90 -5.36
C PRO A 33 -0.17 10.16 -6.68
N TYR A 34 -0.24 10.88 -7.79
CA TYR A 34 -0.55 10.31 -9.11
C TYR A 34 0.56 9.40 -9.62
N SER A 35 1.82 9.82 -9.48
CA SER A 35 2.97 8.99 -9.86
C SER A 35 3.05 7.71 -9.02
N SER A 36 2.73 7.80 -7.72
CA SER A 36 2.72 6.64 -6.83
C SER A 36 1.60 5.65 -7.16
N ILE A 37 0.42 6.12 -7.59
CA ILE A 37 -0.66 5.24 -8.10
C ILE A 37 -0.17 4.43 -9.30
N LEU A 38 0.48 5.09 -10.26
CA LEU A 38 1.03 4.42 -11.44
C LEU A 38 2.08 3.38 -11.04
N VAL A 39 2.98 3.72 -10.12
CA VAL A 39 3.96 2.77 -9.56
C VAL A 39 3.25 1.55 -8.96
N GLY A 40 2.18 1.74 -8.20
CA GLY A 40 1.38 0.64 -7.64
C GLY A 40 0.81 -0.27 -8.72
N ILE A 41 0.20 0.30 -9.77
CA ILE A 41 -0.38 -0.48 -10.89
C ILE A 41 0.72 -1.27 -11.63
N PHE A 42 1.85 -0.63 -11.94
CA PHE A 42 2.97 -1.30 -12.59
C PHE A 42 3.59 -2.40 -11.72
N ALA A 43 3.71 -2.17 -10.41
CA ALA A 43 4.17 -3.17 -9.46
C ALA A 43 3.24 -4.39 -9.44
N CYS A 44 1.91 -4.18 -9.45
CA CYS A 44 0.94 -5.27 -9.54
C CYS A 44 1.14 -6.10 -10.83
N LYS A 45 1.29 -5.43 -11.97
CA LYS A 45 1.55 -6.10 -13.26
C LYS A 45 2.85 -6.90 -13.24
N LEU A 46 3.92 -6.31 -12.71
CA LEU A 46 5.22 -6.98 -12.57
C LEU A 46 5.12 -8.22 -11.66
N VAL A 47 4.51 -8.08 -10.49
CA VAL A 47 4.32 -9.20 -9.53
C VAL A 47 3.49 -10.31 -10.17
N TYR A 48 2.44 -9.97 -10.90
CA TYR A 48 1.61 -10.96 -11.61
C TYR A 48 2.44 -11.79 -12.60
N GLU A 49 3.22 -11.13 -13.46
CA GLU A 49 4.03 -11.79 -14.49
C GLU A 49 5.16 -12.62 -13.89
N LEU A 50 5.87 -12.08 -12.90
CA LEU A 50 6.90 -12.82 -12.17
C LEU A 50 6.32 -14.04 -11.46
N THR A 51 5.16 -13.89 -10.80
CA THR A 51 4.49 -15.01 -10.14
C THR A 51 4.09 -16.08 -11.14
N GLN A 52 3.52 -15.69 -12.28
CA GLN A 52 3.14 -16.61 -13.34
C GLN A 52 4.35 -17.38 -13.88
N LEU A 53 5.46 -16.68 -14.13
CA LEU A 53 6.71 -17.25 -14.62
C LEU A 53 7.29 -18.24 -13.61
N LEU A 54 7.57 -17.77 -12.39
CA LEU A 54 8.16 -18.58 -11.32
C LEU A 54 7.25 -19.77 -10.99
N SER A 55 5.93 -19.57 -10.93
CA SER A 55 5.02 -20.66 -10.57
C SER A 55 4.95 -21.74 -11.64
N ALA A 56 5.02 -21.37 -12.92
CA ALA A 56 5.08 -22.34 -14.02
C ALA A 56 6.35 -23.20 -13.97
N PHE A 57 7.48 -22.65 -13.50
CA PHE A 57 8.75 -23.38 -13.39
C PHE A 57 8.85 -24.23 -12.12
N TYR A 58 8.47 -23.69 -10.97
CA TYR A 58 8.74 -24.32 -9.66
C TYR A 58 7.58 -25.15 -9.11
N PHE A 59 6.33 -24.87 -9.49
CA PHE A 59 5.16 -25.53 -8.92
C PHE A 59 4.45 -26.40 -9.96
N LYS A 60 4.72 -27.72 -9.93
CA LYS A 60 3.99 -28.69 -10.76
C LYS A 60 2.47 -28.61 -10.57
N SER A 61 2.02 -28.32 -9.35
CA SER A 61 0.60 -28.12 -9.03
C SER A 61 0.00 -26.95 -9.82
N TYR A 62 0.73 -25.84 -10.00
CA TYR A 62 0.25 -24.66 -10.75
C TYR A 62 -0.13 -25.01 -12.20
N SER A 63 0.72 -25.79 -12.88
CA SER A 63 0.48 -26.24 -14.26
C SER A 63 -0.68 -27.24 -14.39
N SER A 64 -1.18 -27.81 -13.29
CA SER A 64 -2.38 -28.65 -13.28
C SER A 64 -3.67 -27.87 -12.96
N LEU A 65 -3.56 -26.62 -12.51
CA LEU A 65 -4.72 -25.80 -12.16
C LEU A 65 -5.50 -25.37 -13.40
N SER A 66 -6.81 -25.18 -13.22
CA SER A 66 -7.68 -24.51 -14.19
C SER A 66 -7.23 -23.06 -14.40
N ILE A 67 -7.61 -22.47 -15.54
CA ILE A 67 -7.24 -21.09 -15.88
C ILE A 67 -7.65 -20.09 -14.78
N ILE A 68 -8.88 -20.23 -14.26
CA ILE A 68 -9.39 -19.36 -13.19
C ILE A 68 -8.58 -19.52 -11.91
N LYS A 69 -8.18 -20.74 -11.55
CA LYS A 69 -7.35 -20.97 -10.35
C LYS A 69 -5.92 -20.45 -10.51
N ARG A 70 -5.37 -20.41 -11.72
CA ARG A 70 -4.08 -19.74 -11.98
C ARG A 70 -4.19 -18.23 -11.87
N ILE A 71 -5.29 -17.67 -12.37
CA ILE A 71 -5.57 -16.23 -12.22
C ILE A 71 -5.70 -15.88 -10.74
N GLU A 72 -6.50 -16.62 -9.97
CA GLU A 72 -6.62 -16.43 -8.51
C GLU A 72 -5.26 -16.62 -7.80
N TRP A 73 -4.47 -17.63 -8.20
CA TRP A 73 -3.13 -17.87 -7.66
C TRP A 73 -2.21 -16.65 -7.84
N ASN A 74 -2.16 -16.09 -9.04
CA ASN A 74 -1.31 -14.94 -9.34
C ASN A 74 -1.83 -13.68 -8.67
N ASN A 75 -3.15 -13.49 -8.62
CA ASN A 75 -3.78 -12.35 -7.96
C ASN A 75 -3.50 -12.33 -6.44
N ARG A 76 -3.52 -13.51 -5.80
CA ARG A 76 -3.12 -13.67 -4.38
C ARG A 76 -1.66 -13.33 -4.11
N ALA A 77 -0.78 -13.46 -5.10
CA ALA A 77 0.61 -13.06 -4.93
C ALA A 77 0.75 -11.54 -4.95
N ILE A 78 -0.01 -10.84 -5.79
CA ILE A 78 -0.11 -9.38 -5.77
C ILE A 78 -0.53 -8.90 -4.38
N SER A 79 -1.65 -9.40 -3.86
CA SER A 79 -2.16 -8.98 -2.54
C SER A 79 -1.21 -9.35 -1.40
N THR A 80 -0.50 -10.47 -1.51
CA THR A 80 0.55 -10.83 -0.53
C THR A 80 1.70 -9.83 -0.52
N VAL A 81 2.20 -9.43 -1.69
CA VAL A 81 3.32 -8.46 -1.79
C VAL A 81 2.90 -7.09 -1.30
N HIS A 82 1.72 -6.61 -1.71
CA HIS A 82 1.16 -5.34 -1.24
C HIS A 82 0.99 -5.35 0.29
N ALA A 83 0.38 -6.40 0.84
CA ALA A 83 0.14 -6.51 2.28
C ALA A 83 1.44 -6.46 3.09
N VAL A 84 2.49 -7.16 2.65
CA VAL A 84 3.82 -7.10 3.28
C VAL A 84 4.40 -5.68 3.21
N PHE A 85 4.35 -5.05 2.03
CA PHE A 85 4.84 -3.70 1.80
C PHE A 85 4.14 -2.68 2.71
N ILE A 86 2.80 -2.62 2.66
CA ILE A 86 2.05 -1.59 3.37
C ILE A 86 2.08 -1.82 4.88
N THR A 87 2.07 -3.08 5.35
CA THR A 87 2.23 -3.39 6.78
C THR A 87 3.59 -2.91 7.27
N GLY A 88 4.67 -3.20 6.54
CA GLY A 88 6.03 -2.78 6.90
C GLY A 88 6.18 -1.27 6.99
N ILE A 89 5.70 -0.54 5.97
CA ILE A 89 5.72 0.93 5.99
C ILE A 89 4.84 1.48 7.11
N SER A 90 3.65 0.92 7.33
CA SER A 90 2.75 1.37 8.40
C SER A 90 3.40 1.24 9.77
N LEU A 91 4.02 0.09 10.06
CA LEU A 91 4.73 -0.13 11.33
C LEU A 91 5.89 0.85 11.50
N TYR A 92 6.64 1.12 10.44
CA TYR A 92 7.73 2.11 10.47
C TYR A 92 7.20 3.52 10.75
N LEU A 93 6.20 3.98 9.98
CA LEU A 93 5.66 5.33 10.12
C LEU A 93 5.02 5.56 11.49
N VAL A 94 4.20 4.60 11.95
CA VAL A 94 3.44 4.72 13.20
C VAL A 94 4.33 4.61 14.44
N PHE A 95 5.30 3.69 14.46
CA PHE A 95 6.03 3.36 15.70
C PHE A 95 7.50 3.76 15.71
N LYS A 96 8.11 4.04 14.56
CA LYS A 96 9.56 4.30 14.46
C LYS A 96 9.91 5.68 13.92
N SER A 97 9.08 6.24 13.04
CA SER A 97 9.33 7.56 12.47
C SER A 97 8.89 8.67 13.43
N ASP A 98 9.51 9.85 13.28
CA ASP A 98 9.10 11.05 14.03
C ASP A 98 7.84 11.72 13.47
N LEU A 99 7.29 11.23 12.34
CA LEU A 99 6.16 11.86 11.64
C LEU A 99 4.93 12.04 12.54
N TYR A 100 4.68 11.06 13.41
CA TYR A 100 3.53 11.03 14.32
C TYR A 100 3.95 11.13 15.79
N ASN A 101 5.17 11.61 16.06
CA ASN A 101 5.64 11.86 17.43
C ASN A 101 5.16 13.25 17.87
N ASP A 102 4.34 13.31 18.93
CA ASP A 102 3.79 14.57 19.44
C ASP A 102 4.87 15.55 19.94
N ASN A 103 6.03 15.04 20.35
CA ASN A 103 7.13 15.87 20.86
C ASN A 103 8.08 16.39 19.76
N ALA A 104 8.02 15.82 18.56
CA ALA A 104 9.00 16.10 17.50
C ALA A 104 8.56 17.18 16.51
N LEU A 105 7.25 17.31 16.27
CA LEU A 105 6.69 18.22 15.26
C LEU A 105 5.57 19.08 15.85
N SER A 106 5.48 20.33 15.42
CA SER A 106 4.38 21.23 15.78
C SER A 106 3.14 20.98 14.91
N GLY A 107 1.94 21.12 15.49
CA GLY A 107 0.66 20.99 14.78
C GLY A 107 -0.08 19.69 15.09
N TYR A 108 -1.36 19.61 14.73
CA TYR A 108 -2.21 18.45 15.00
C TYR A 108 -1.74 17.21 14.24
N ILE A 109 -1.59 16.08 14.95
CA ILE A 109 -1.14 14.79 14.39
C ILE A 109 -1.98 14.32 13.19
N THR A 110 -3.25 14.74 13.13
CA THR A 110 -4.21 14.41 12.06
C THR A 110 -3.91 15.11 10.74
N TYR A 111 -3.09 16.16 10.70
CA TYR A 111 -2.73 16.88 9.48
C TYR A 111 -1.28 16.64 9.07
N ARG A 112 -0.62 15.65 9.68
CA ARG A 112 0.78 15.33 9.39
C ARG A 112 0.87 14.30 8.28
N SER A 113 1.62 14.65 7.25
CA SER A 113 1.96 13.79 6.13
C SER A 113 3.40 14.05 5.69
N SER A 114 3.92 13.16 4.86
CA SER A 114 5.25 13.23 4.30
C SER A 114 5.24 12.65 2.88
N PHE A 115 6.28 12.94 2.12
CA PHE A 115 6.50 12.29 0.82
C PHE A 115 6.35 10.77 0.91
N LEU A 116 7.03 10.12 1.87
CA LEU A 116 7.02 8.66 2.01
C LEU A 116 5.62 8.13 2.34
N SER A 117 4.91 8.80 3.24
CA SER A 117 3.57 8.36 3.66
C SER A 117 2.56 8.54 2.53
N THR A 118 2.56 9.67 1.84
CA THR A 118 1.69 9.91 0.68
C THR A 118 2.03 8.96 -0.48
N SER A 119 3.32 8.68 -0.74
CA SER A 119 3.73 7.70 -1.74
C SER A 119 3.27 6.28 -1.42
N ALA A 120 3.33 5.86 -0.15
CA ALA A 120 2.89 4.53 0.27
C ALA A 120 1.38 4.35 0.13
N LEU A 121 0.59 5.37 0.47
CA LEU A 121 -0.85 5.37 0.25
C LEU A 121 -1.18 5.37 -1.24
N GLY A 122 -0.48 6.17 -2.06
CA GLY A 122 -0.67 6.17 -3.52
C GLY A 122 -0.34 4.84 -4.17
N THR A 123 0.76 4.20 -3.79
CA THR A 123 1.09 2.84 -4.22
C THR A 123 -0.02 1.85 -3.84
N SER A 124 -0.59 2.02 -2.64
CA SER A 124 -1.72 1.19 -2.19
C SER A 124 -2.99 1.43 -3.02
N ILE A 125 -3.31 2.67 -3.38
CA ILE A 125 -4.43 2.96 -4.29
C ILE A 125 -4.24 2.29 -5.65
N GLY A 126 -3.02 2.35 -6.21
CA GLY A 126 -2.71 1.63 -7.44
C GLY A 126 -2.99 0.13 -7.34
N TYR A 127 -2.62 -0.49 -6.21
CA TYR A 127 -2.97 -1.87 -5.91
C TYR A 127 -4.48 -2.11 -5.79
N PHE A 128 -5.19 -1.32 -4.97
CA PHE A 128 -6.64 -1.49 -4.76
C PHE A 128 -7.42 -1.36 -6.07
N ILE A 129 -7.01 -0.47 -6.98
CA ILE A 129 -7.59 -0.34 -8.32
C ILE A 129 -7.34 -1.61 -9.14
N ALA A 130 -6.08 -2.06 -9.21
CA ALA A 130 -5.73 -3.26 -9.98
C ALA A 130 -6.47 -4.50 -9.48
N ASP A 131 -6.54 -4.70 -8.17
CA ASP A 131 -7.21 -5.85 -7.55
C ASP A 131 -8.73 -5.78 -7.74
N LEU A 132 -9.34 -4.59 -7.58
CA LEU A 132 -10.77 -4.40 -7.81
C LEU A 132 -11.15 -4.69 -9.28
N VAL A 133 -10.34 -4.25 -10.24
CA VAL A 133 -10.55 -4.58 -11.66
C VAL A 133 -10.55 -6.09 -11.86
N MET A 134 -9.59 -6.81 -11.26
CA MET A 134 -9.53 -8.28 -11.34
C MET A 134 -10.76 -8.95 -10.70
N ILE A 135 -11.16 -8.50 -9.51
CA ILE A 135 -12.33 -9.02 -8.80
C ILE A 135 -13.60 -8.84 -9.62
N VAL A 136 -13.83 -7.64 -10.18
CA VAL A 136 -15.01 -7.34 -11.00
C VAL A 136 -14.99 -8.13 -12.31
N TRP A 137 -13.84 -8.19 -12.98
CA TRP A 137 -13.71 -8.86 -14.28
C TRP A 137 -13.97 -10.36 -14.20
N PHE A 138 -13.53 -10.99 -13.10
CA PHE A 138 -13.68 -12.42 -12.87
C PHE A 138 -14.74 -12.75 -11.82
N TYR A 139 -15.65 -11.82 -11.53
CA TYR A 139 -16.72 -12.02 -10.54
C TYR A 139 -17.63 -13.20 -10.96
N PRO A 140 -18.05 -14.08 -10.02
CA PRO A 140 -17.74 -14.12 -8.58
C PRO A 140 -16.54 -15.02 -8.23
N SER A 141 -15.71 -15.41 -9.20
CA SER A 141 -14.67 -16.43 -9.02
C SER A 141 -13.50 -16.01 -8.13
N LEU A 142 -13.17 -14.70 -8.09
CA LEU A 142 -12.06 -14.16 -7.29
C LEU A 142 -12.52 -13.59 -5.95
N GLY A 143 -13.82 -13.32 -5.77
CA GLY A 143 -14.37 -12.75 -4.55
C GLY A 143 -15.88 -12.49 -4.66
N GLY A 144 -16.57 -12.50 -3.52
CA GLY A 144 -17.97 -12.10 -3.40
C GLY A 144 -18.17 -10.59 -3.28
N LEU A 145 -19.43 -10.20 -3.07
CA LEU A 145 -19.81 -8.79 -2.93
C LEU A 145 -19.10 -8.09 -1.76
N GLU A 146 -18.81 -8.83 -0.69
CA GLU A 146 -18.05 -8.36 0.46
C GLU A 146 -16.66 -7.85 0.08
N TYR A 147 -15.99 -8.47 -0.89
CA TYR A 147 -14.68 -8.03 -1.37
C TYR A 147 -14.78 -6.73 -2.16
N VAL A 148 -15.82 -6.60 -3.00
CA VAL A 148 -16.07 -5.38 -3.77
C VAL A 148 -16.35 -4.20 -2.84
N ILE A 149 -17.25 -4.38 -1.87
CA ILE A 149 -17.57 -3.33 -0.89
C ILE A 149 -16.34 -2.97 -0.06
N HIS A 150 -15.59 -3.97 0.42
CA HIS A 150 -14.35 -3.76 1.17
C HIS A 150 -13.33 -2.95 0.37
N HIS A 151 -13.12 -3.28 -0.91
CA HIS A 151 -12.19 -2.56 -1.78
C HIS A 151 -12.62 -1.12 -2.02
N LEU A 152 -13.91 -0.87 -2.29
CA LEU A 152 -14.42 0.47 -2.53
C LEU A 152 -14.28 1.36 -1.29
N LEU A 153 -14.62 0.85 -0.11
CA LEU A 153 -14.50 1.59 1.15
C LEU A 153 -13.03 1.85 1.51
N SER A 154 -12.16 0.84 1.36
CA SER A 154 -10.73 0.96 1.63
C SER A 154 -10.06 1.92 0.65
N ALA A 155 -10.29 1.77 -0.65
CA ALA A 155 -9.74 2.66 -1.66
C ALA A 155 -10.21 4.11 -1.46
N SER A 156 -11.48 4.35 -1.12
CA SER A 156 -12.00 5.69 -0.89
C SER A 156 -11.34 6.37 0.32
N SER A 157 -11.21 5.64 1.43
CA SER A 157 -10.58 6.18 2.66
C SER A 157 -9.08 6.43 2.50
N ILE A 158 -8.36 5.50 1.86
CA ILE A 158 -6.93 5.66 1.56
C ILE A 158 -6.72 6.82 0.58
N ALA A 159 -7.57 6.96 -0.44
CA ALA A 159 -7.45 8.02 -1.45
C ALA A 159 -7.71 9.38 -0.83
N TYR A 160 -8.71 9.49 0.04
CA TYR A 160 -8.95 10.70 0.82
C TYR A 160 -7.71 11.10 1.62
N ALA A 161 -7.18 10.19 2.46
CA ALA A 161 -6.02 10.48 3.31
C ALA A 161 -4.73 10.79 2.51
N MET A 162 -4.58 10.19 1.33
CA MET A 162 -3.48 10.48 0.41
C MET A 162 -3.61 11.88 -0.21
N ILE A 163 -4.79 12.25 -0.71
CA ILE A 163 -5.01 13.51 -1.44
C ILE A 163 -5.01 14.71 -0.49
N THR A 164 -5.66 14.59 0.66
CA THR A 164 -5.76 15.70 1.62
C THR A 164 -4.55 15.79 2.53
N GLY A 165 -3.77 14.72 2.67
CA GLY A 165 -2.72 14.61 3.68
C GLY A 165 -3.26 14.46 5.10
N GLU A 166 -4.58 14.32 5.26
CA GLU A 166 -5.25 14.26 6.56
C GLU A 166 -5.54 12.82 6.99
N GLY A 167 -5.53 12.57 8.30
CA GLY A 167 -5.88 11.28 8.89
C GLY A 167 -4.91 10.14 8.58
N GLN A 168 -3.75 10.41 7.97
CA GLN A 168 -2.81 9.37 7.52
C GLN A 168 -2.38 8.44 8.65
N LEU A 169 -2.16 8.95 9.88
CA LEU A 169 -1.86 8.11 11.05
C LEU A 169 -2.90 6.99 11.23
N TYR A 170 -4.18 7.35 11.29
CA TYR A 170 -5.26 6.38 11.52
C TYR A 170 -5.42 5.44 10.32
N THR A 171 -5.21 5.94 9.10
CA THR A 171 -5.16 5.10 7.91
C THR A 171 -4.06 4.05 8.02
N PHE A 172 -2.84 4.42 8.42
CA PHE A 172 -1.75 3.46 8.63
C PHE A 172 -2.02 2.50 9.79
N MET A 173 -2.62 2.96 10.89
CA MET A 173 -3.03 2.07 11.99
C MET A 173 -3.99 0.98 11.50
N ILE A 174 -4.95 1.33 10.63
CA ILE A 174 -5.86 0.36 10.01
C ILE A 174 -5.11 -0.54 9.01
N LEU A 175 -4.18 0.01 8.23
CA LEU A 175 -3.43 -0.76 7.21
C LEU A 175 -2.45 -1.77 7.80
N ILE A 176 -2.01 -1.63 9.07
CA ILE A 176 -1.29 -2.71 9.80
C ILE A 176 -2.08 -4.01 9.77
N SER A 177 -3.41 -3.93 9.68
CA SER A 177 -4.25 -5.12 9.69
C SER A 177 -4.14 -6.01 8.43
N GLU A 178 -3.54 -5.49 7.36
CA GLU A 178 -3.13 -6.27 6.20
C GLU A 178 -2.08 -7.34 6.53
N ALA A 179 -1.44 -7.29 7.71
CA ALA A 179 -0.49 -8.31 8.18
C ALA A 179 -1.05 -9.74 8.14
N THR A 180 -2.37 -9.89 8.20
CA THR A 180 -3.05 -11.19 8.13
C THR A 180 -3.22 -11.74 6.70
N THR A 181 -3.23 -10.87 5.69
CA THR A 181 -3.45 -11.20 4.27
C THR A 181 -2.45 -12.22 3.72
N PRO A 182 -1.13 -12.11 3.95
CA PRO A 182 -0.16 -13.14 3.55
C PRO A 182 -0.47 -14.51 4.16
N GLY A 183 -0.93 -14.54 5.41
CA GLY A 183 -1.34 -15.76 6.10
C GLY A 183 -2.55 -16.41 5.41
N VAL A 184 -3.59 -15.62 5.13
CA VAL A 184 -4.80 -16.07 4.44
C VAL A 184 -4.48 -16.61 3.05
N ASN A 185 -3.63 -15.92 2.29
CA ASN A 185 -3.18 -16.38 0.97
C ASN A 185 -2.35 -17.65 1.03
N LEU A 186 -1.41 -17.76 1.98
CA LEU A 186 -0.65 -18.98 2.21
C LEU A 186 -1.55 -20.17 2.54
N ARG A 187 -2.59 -19.97 3.36
CA ARG A 187 -3.58 -20.99 3.67
C ARG A 187 -4.26 -21.52 2.40
N TRP A 188 -4.65 -20.61 1.51
CA TRP A 188 -5.26 -20.96 0.23
C TRP A 188 -4.28 -21.69 -0.70
N TYR A 189 -3.01 -21.28 -0.76
CA TYR A 189 -2.00 -22.00 -1.55
C TYR A 189 -1.80 -23.43 -1.05
N LEU A 190 -1.74 -23.62 0.27
CA LEU A 190 -1.66 -24.95 0.88
C LEU A 190 -2.91 -25.79 0.59
N ASP A 191 -4.11 -25.20 0.59
CA ASP A 191 -5.35 -25.88 0.20
C ASP A 191 -5.26 -26.40 -1.24
N ILE A 192 -4.99 -25.50 -2.19
CA ILE A 192 -4.93 -25.81 -3.62
C ILE A 192 -3.81 -26.80 -3.96
N ALA A 193 -2.74 -26.82 -3.18
CA ALA A 193 -1.68 -27.82 -3.29
C ALA A 193 -2.04 -29.20 -2.68
N GLY A 194 -3.24 -29.38 -2.13
CA GLY A 194 -3.68 -30.62 -1.48
C GLY A 194 -3.12 -30.82 -0.06
N LEU A 195 -2.60 -29.76 0.57
CA LEU A 195 -1.88 -29.81 1.84
C LEU A 195 -2.72 -29.41 3.07
N LYS A 196 -4.06 -29.48 3.00
CA LYS A 196 -4.96 -29.17 4.14
C LYS A 196 -4.65 -29.93 5.43
N ARG A 197 -4.15 -31.16 5.31
CA ARG A 197 -3.84 -32.05 6.45
C ARG A 197 -2.40 -31.88 6.96
N SER A 198 -1.63 -30.97 6.38
CA SER A 198 -0.23 -30.75 6.77
C SER A 198 -0.12 -29.97 8.09
N ARG A 199 1.00 -30.15 8.80
CA ARG A 199 1.33 -29.32 9.96
C ARG A 199 1.44 -27.84 9.59
N ALA A 200 1.95 -27.52 8.41
CA ALA A 200 2.06 -26.14 7.90
C ALA A 200 0.68 -25.46 7.83
N TYR A 201 -0.35 -26.16 7.34
CA TYR A 201 -1.72 -25.63 7.28
C TYR A 201 -2.32 -25.38 8.67
N LEU A 202 -2.03 -26.25 9.64
CA LEU A 202 -2.46 -26.07 11.03
C LEU A 202 -1.77 -24.86 11.68
N VAL A 203 -0.43 -24.81 11.62
CA VAL A 203 0.37 -23.73 12.21
C VAL A 203 -0.01 -22.38 11.60
N ASN A 204 -0.15 -22.31 10.27
CA ASN A 204 -0.62 -21.11 9.58
C ASN A 204 -1.99 -20.64 10.12
N GLY A 205 -2.94 -21.56 10.34
CA GLY A 205 -4.25 -21.23 10.91
C GLY A 205 -4.16 -20.64 12.33
N VAL A 206 -3.30 -21.21 13.17
CA VAL A 206 -3.04 -20.70 14.52
C VAL A 206 -2.42 -19.30 14.48
N VAL A 207 -1.43 -19.08 13.61
CA VAL A 207 -0.77 -17.77 13.46
C VAL A 207 -1.77 -16.70 13.01
N ILE A 208 -2.62 -16.98 12.02
CA ILE A 208 -3.66 -16.05 11.56
C ILE A 208 -4.62 -15.71 12.71
N PHE A 209 -5.07 -16.71 13.46
CA PHE A 209 -5.98 -16.53 14.58
C PHE A 209 -5.37 -15.64 15.68
N LEU A 210 -4.11 -15.88 16.05
CA LEU A 210 -3.41 -15.06 17.04
C LEU A 210 -3.19 -13.62 16.54
N ALA A 211 -2.80 -13.45 15.27
CA ALA A 211 -2.64 -12.14 14.66
C ALA A 211 -3.97 -11.35 14.63
N TRP A 212 -5.09 -12.04 14.38
CA TRP A 212 -6.42 -11.44 14.47
C TRP A 212 -6.79 -11.05 15.91
N LEU A 213 -6.46 -11.87 16.91
CA LEU A 213 -6.72 -11.51 18.31
C LEU A 213 -5.97 -10.24 18.72
N VAL A 214 -4.69 -10.13 18.39
CA VAL A 214 -3.88 -8.93 18.71
C VAL A 214 -4.46 -7.65 18.10
N ARG A 215 -5.11 -7.74 16.94
CA ARG A 215 -5.81 -6.60 16.31
C ARG A 215 -7.05 -6.14 17.11
N THR A 216 -7.69 -7.03 17.85
CA THR A 216 -9.00 -6.78 18.47
C THR A 216 -8.90 -6.25 19.91
N PHE A 217 -7.68 -5.97 20.38
CA PHE A 217 -7.35 -5.34 21.65
C PHE A 217 -6.62 -4.01 21.42
#